data_AF-A0A377DJ54-F1
#
_entry.id   AF-A0A377DJ54-F1
#
_cell.length_a   1.000
_cell.length_b   1.000
_cell.length_c   1.000
_cell.angle_alpha   90.00
_cell.angle_beta   90.00
_cell.angle_gamma   90.00
#
_symmetry.space_group_name_H-M   'P 1'
#
loop_
_entity.id
_entity.type
_entity.pdbx_description
1 polymer ?
#
loop_
_entity_poly.entity_id
_entity_poly.type
_entity_poly.pdbx_seq_one_letter_code
_entity_poly.pdbx_strand_id
1 'polypeptide(L)' 'MLQRNADGELEVTTTGHQGSHIFSSFSLGNCFIVLERERGNVEVGEWVEVEPFNALFGGL' A
#
# COMPACT_ATOMS: atom_id res chain seq x y z
N MET A 1 -3.11 0.91 -1.76
CA MET A 1 -4.52 1.07 -1.38
C MET A 1 -4.94 -0.16 -0.62
N LEU A 2 -5.12 -0.02 0.69
CA LEU A 2 -5.63 -1.05 1.58
C LEU A 2 -7.16 -1.01 1.56
N GLN A 3 -7.79 -2.15 1.33
CA GLN A 3 -9.24 -2.29 1.25
C GLN A 3 -9.69 -3.67 1.75
N ARG A 4 -10.99 -3.84 1.99
CA ARG A 4 -11.57 -5.16 2.24
C ARG A 4 -12.05 -5.77 0.94
N ASN A 5 -11.71 -7.03 0.71
CA ASN A 5 -12.20 -7.81 -0.43
C ASN A 5 -13.64 -8.29 -0.21
N ALA A 6 -14.18 -9.03 -1.19
CA ALA A 6 -15.54 -9.57 -1.14
C ALA A 6 -15.80 -10.54 0.03
N ASP A 7 -14.75 -11.21 0.50
CA ASP A 7 -14.79 -12.15 1.62
C ASP A 7 -14.58 -11.45 2.99
N GLY A 8 -14.38 -10.13 2.98
CA GLY A 8 -14.19 -9.29 4.17
C GLY A 8 -12.75 -9.26 4.69
N GLU A 9 -11.81 -9.91 4.00
CA GLU A 9 -10.39 -9.92 4.32
C GLU A 9 -9.70 -8.64 3.81
N LEU A 10 -8.59 -8.25 4.43
CA LEU A 10 -7.81 -7.10 3.99
C LEU A 10 -6.88 -7.48 2.85
N GLU A 11 -6.91 -6.69 1.78
CA GLU A 11 -6.01 -6.80 0.64
C GLU A 11 -5.43 -5.42 0.29
N VAL A 12 -4.30 -5.42 -0.42
CA VAL A 12 -3.63 -4.19 -0.83
C VAL A 12 -3.31 -4.20 -2.32
N THR A 13 -3.53 -3.07 -2.98
CA THR A 13 -3.15 -2.84 -4.39
C THR A 13 -2.17 -1.68 -4.50
N THR A 14 -1.22 -1.75 -5.44
CA THR A 14 -0.32 -0.63 -5.74
C THR A 14 -1.08 0.61 -6.21
N THR A 15 -0.55 1.81 -5.95
CA THR A 15 -1.07 3.08 -6.49
C THR A 15 -0.59 3.36 -7.92
N GLY A 16 0.14 2.42 -8.54
CA GLY A 16 0.76 2.56 -9.86
C GLY A 16 2.27 2.78 -9.74
N HIS A 17 2.83 3.67 -10.57
CA HIS A 17 4.27 3.95 -10.57
C HIS A 17 4.76 4.49 -9.21
N GLN A 18 5.81 3.87 -8.66
CA GLN A 18 6.40 4.18 -7.35
C GLN A 18 7.69 5.02 -7.44
N GLY A 19 7.87 5.75 -8.55
CA GLY A 19 9.00 6.67 -8.67
C GLY A 19 8.84 7.85 -7.72
N SER A 20 9.90 8.23 -6.99
CA SER A 20 9.87 9.32 -6.01
C SER A 20 9.58 10.71 -6.60
N HIS A 21 9.67 10.86 -7.92
CA HIS A 21 9.30 12.08 -8.64
C HIS A 21 7.77 12.26 -8.77
N ILE A 22 6.98 11.29 -8.31
CA ILE A 22 5.52 11.27 -8.44
C ILE A 22 4.89 11.37 -7.04
N PHE A 23 4.23 12.49 -6.77
CA PHE A 23 3.58 12.74 -5.47
C PHE A 23 2.13 12.23 -5.40
N SER A 24 1.52 11.86 -6.53
CA SER A 24 0.14 11.40 -6.58
C SER A 24 -0.12 10.13 -5.78
N SER A 25 0.93 9.35 -5.49
CA SER A 25 0.86 8.14 -4.65
C SER A 25 0.33 8.43 -3.25
N PHE A 26 0.66 9.58 -2.66
CA PHE A 26 0.13 10.00 -1.35
C PHE A 26 -1.34 10.39 -1.38
N SER A 27 -1.83 10.91 -2.52
CA SER A 27 -3.24 11.30 -2.65
C SER A 27 -4.14 10.13 -3.07
N LEU A 28 -3.60 9.16 -3.83
CA LEU A 28 -4.34 7.99 -4.30
C LEU A 28 -4.29 6.81 -3.33
N GLY A 29 -3.28 6.78 -2.47
CA GLY A 29 -3.11 5.74 -1.45
C GLY A 29 -3.73 6.12 -0.10
N ASN A 30 -3.81 5.13 0.78
CA ASN A 30 -4.24 5.27 2.18
C ASN A 30 -3.34 4.48 3.14
N CYS A 31 -2.24 3.93 2.65
CA CYS A 31 -1.30 3.09 3.38
C CYS A 31 0.05 3.01 2.67
N PHE A 32 1.08 2.63 3.40
CA PHE A 32 2.34 2.14 2.85
C PHE A 32 2.31 0.62 2.77
N ILE A 33 2.90 0.08 1.71
CA ILE A 33 3.28 -1.34 1.62
C ILE A 33 4.76 -1.39 2.02
N VAL A 34 5.05 -1.91 3.21
CA VAL A 34 6.39 -1.90 3.80
C VAL A 34 7.11 -3.18 3.36
N LEU A 35 7.82 -3.11 2.24
CA LEU A 35 8.65 -4.22 1.79
C LEU A 35 9.96 -4.25 2.58
N GLU A 36 10.32 -5.45 3.05
CA GLU A 36 11.53 -5.67 3.82
C GLU A 36 12.77 -5.39 2.97
N ARG A 37 13.85 -4.93 3.61
CA ARG A 37 15.06 -4.46 2.94
C ARG A 37 15.64 -5.43 1.90
N GLU A 38 15.63 -6.72 2.22
CA GLU A 38 16.21 -7.78 1.37
C GLU A 38 15.15 -8.49 0.51
N ARG A 39 13.90 -8.02 0.54
CA ARG A 39 12.80 -8.64 -0.22
C ARG A 39 12.89 -8.24 -1.69
N GLY A 40 12.75 -9.25 -2.56
CA GLY A 40 12.68 -9.06 -4.01
C GLY A 40 11.30 -8.66 -4.50
N ASN A 41 10.98 -9.05 -5.73
CA ASN A 41 9.63 -8.87 -6.27
C ASN A 41 8.60 -9.63 -5.42
N VAL A 42 7.39 -9.09 -5.39
CA VAL A 42 6.24 -9.67 -4.69
C VAL A 42 5.15 -9.97 -5.71
N GLU A 43 4.70 -11.22 -5.74
CA GLU A 43 3.64 -11.71 -6.61
C GLU A 43 2.26 -11.53 -5.96
N VAL A 44 1.21 -11.60 -6.78
CA VAL A 44 -0.18 -11.50 -6.31
C VAL A 44 -0.50 -12.64 -5.35
N GLY A 45 -1.08 -12.29 -4.19
CA GLY A 45 -1.45 -13.24 -3.14
C GLY A 45 -0.37 -13.47 -2.09
N GLU A 46 0.82 -12.89 -2.25
CA GLU A 46 1.83 -12.89 -1.20
C GLU A 46 1.50 -11.92 -0.05
N TRP A 47 1.89 -12.30 1.17
CA TRP A 47 1.73 -11.47 2.35
C TRP A 47 2.75 -10.34 2.40
N VAL A 48 2.29 -9.15 2.81
CA VAL A 48 3.14 -7.96 2.96
C VAL A 48 2.77 -7.22 4.24
N GLU A 49 3.73 -6.49 4.80
CA GLU A 49 3.47 -5.55 5.88
C GLU A 49 2.79 -4.31 5.34
N VAL A 50 1.77 -3.83 6.05
CA VAL A 50 1.00 -2.64 5.68
C VAL A 50 0.94 -1.67 6.84
N GLU A 51 1.33 -0.43 6.60
CA GLU A 51 1.20 0.67 7.55
C GLU A 51 0.13 1.66 7.05
N PRO A 52 -1.07 1.69 7.65
CA PRO A 52 -2.08 2.67 7.28
C PRO A 52 -1.57 4.11 7.46
N PHE A 53 -2.00 4.99 6.58
CA PHE A 53 -1.71 6.41 6.73
C PHE A 53 -2.33 6.95 8.02
N ASN A 54 -1.62 7.89 8.63
CA ASN A 54 -2.13 8.66 9.76
C ASN A 54 -2.81 9.96 9.26
N ALA A 55 -3.22 10.79 10.21
CA ALA A 55 -3.89 12.06 9.96
C ALA A 55 -3.12 13.05 9.04
N LEU A 56 -1.80 12.93 8.89
CA LEU A 56 -1.02 13.81 8.00
C LEU A 56 -1.35 13.59 6.51
N PHE A 57 -1.86 12.41 6.17
CA PHE A 57 -2.19 12.01 4.81
C PHE A 57 -3.68 11.67 4.66
N GLY A 58 -4.53 12.11 5.60
CA GLY A 58 -5.98 11.89 5.54
C GLY A 58 -6.48 10.55 6.11
N GLY A 59 -5.62 9.80 6.80
CA GLY A 59 -6.04 8.69 7.67
C GLY A 59 -6.64 9.16 8.99
N LEU A 60 -7.21 8.24 9.77
CA LEU A 60 -7.73 8.50 11.12
C LEU A 60 -6.61 8.48 12.18
#